data_AF-A0A1Q8B5W6-F1
#
_entry.id   AF-A0A1Q8B5W6-F1
#
_cell.length_a   1.000
_cell.length_b   1.000
_cell.length_c   1.000
_cell.angle_alpha   90.00
_cell.angle_beta   90.00
_cell.angle_gamma   90.00
#
_symmetry.space_group_name_H-M   'P 1'
#
loop_
_entity.id
_entity.type
_entity.pdbx_description
1 polymer ?
#
loop_
_entity_poly.entity_id
_entity_poly.type
_entity_poly.pdbx_seq_one_letter_code
_entity_poly.pdbx_strand_id
1 'polypeptide(L)' 'MKDQLESLVDQLIERGILYAEAVGEFKEHFIRKVLENNSGNLSKAAKVLKIHRNTLSRKIKNLKLDHRP' A
#
# COMPACT_ATOMS: atom_id res chain seq x y z
N MET A 1 6.64 -17.04 4.23
CA MET A 1 6.06 -15.70 4.50
C MET A 1 6.71 -15.02 5.70
N LYS A 2 6.74 -15.64 6.89
CA LYS A 2 7.36 -15.04 8.08
C LYS A 2 8.84 -14.71 7.87
N ASP A 3 9.60 -15.67 7.35
CA ASP A 3 11.04 -15.51 7.09
C ASP A 3 11.35 -14.45 6.01
N GLN A 4 10.47 -14.32 5.01
CA GLN A 4 10.61 -13.30 3.96
C GLN A 4 10.32 -11.89 4.48
N LEU A 5 9.35 -11.76 5.40
CA LEU A 5 9.04 -10.49 6.04
C LEU A 5 10.14 -10.08 7.02
N GLU A 6 10.65 -11.02 7.82
CA GLU A 6 11.79 -10.77 8.72
C GLU A 6 13.02 -10.32 7.93
N SER A 7 13.38 -11.04 6.86
CA SER A 7 14.50 -10.63 6.00
C SER A 7 14.32 -9.25 5.36
N LEU A 8 13.09 -8.88 4.97
CA LEU A 8 12.81 -7.53 4.47
C LEU A 8 12.98 -6.47 5.56
N VAL A 9 12.51 -6.76 6.78
CA VAL A 9 12.65 -5.84 7.93
C VAL A 9 14.12 -5.63 8.27
N ASP A 10 14.92 -6.69 8.32
CA ASP A 10 16.35 -6.61 8.56
C ASP A 10 17.03 -5.71 7.51
N GLN A 11 16.72 -5.90 6.22
CA GLN A 11 17.27 -5.06 5.15
C GLN A 11 16.87 -3.58 5.26
N LEU A 12 15.64 -3.27 5.72
CA LEU A 12 15.20 -1.89 5.91
C LEU A 12 15.97 -1.23 7.07
N ILE A 13 16.22 -1.99 8.15
CA ILE A 13 17.00 -1.52 9.30
C ILE A 13 18.47 -1.32 8.92
N GLU A 14 19.09 -2.28 8.24
CA GLU A 14 20.49 -2.19 7.78
C GLU A 14 20.73 -0.98 6.87
N ARG A 15 19.73 -0.63 6.04
CA ARG A 15 19.79 0.54 5.15
C ARG A 15 19.45 1.86 5.85
N GLY A 16 19.11 1.84 7.13
CA GLY A 16 18.77 3.02 7.91
C GLY A 16 17.46 3.69 7.50
N ILE A 17 16.52 2.93 6.89
CA ILE A 17 15.21 3.46 6.52
C ILE A 17 14.42 3.78 7.78
N LEU A 18 13.85 4.98 7.86
CA LEU A 18 13.06 5.37 9.02
C LEU A 18 11.75 4.57 9.05
N TYR A 19 11.28 4.25 10.26
CA TYR A 19 10.00 3.57 10.43
C TYR A 19 8.85 4.24 9.67
N ALA A 20 8.79 5.58 9.69
CA ALA A 20 7.76 6.33 8.98
C ALA A 20 7.81 6.14 7.46
N GLU A 21 9.02 6.06 6.89
CA GLU A 21 9.24 5.82 5.46
C GLU A 21 8.86 4.38 5.09
N ALA A 22 9.37 3.38 5.83
CA ALA A 22 9.04 1.98 5.61
C ALA A 22 7.52 1.72 5.67
N VAL A 23 6.83 2.32 6.64
CA VAL A 23 5.38 2.23 6.76
C VAL A 23 4.67 2.95 5.61
N GLY A 24 5.21 4.07 5.15
CA GLY A 24 4.70 4.82 4.00
C GLY A 24 4.75 3.99 2.71
N GLU A 25 5.95 3.48 2.39
CA GLU A 25 6.21 2.63 1.22
C GLU A 25 5.33 1.38 1.22
N PHE A 26 5.27 0.67 2.35
CA PHE A 26 4.40 -0.50 2.47
C PHE A 26 2.93 -0.16 2.21
N LYS A 27 2.42 0.90 2.84
CA LYS A 27 1.02 1.33 2.66
C LYS A 27 0.73 1.68 1.21
N GLU A 28 1.64 2.38 0.54
CA GLU A 28 1.50 2.76 -0.86
C GLU A 28 1.45 1.52 -1.75
N HIS A 29 2.47 0.67 -1.68
CA HIS A 29 2.56 -0.54 -2.49
C HIS A 29 1.38 -1.49 -2.26
N PHE A 30 0.96 -1.67 -1.01
CA PHE A 30 -0.16 -2.54 -0.70
C PHE A 30 -1.46 -2.03 -1.32
N ILE A 31 -1.76 -0.74 -1.19
CA ILE A 31 -2.97 -0.13 -1.77
C ILE A 31 -2.91 -0.19 -3.31
N ARG A 32 -1.75 0.16 -3.90
CA ARG A 32 -1.53 0.09 -5.36
C ARG A 32 -1.79 -1.31 -5.88
N LYS A 33 -1.23 -2.34 -5.23
CA LYS A 33 -1.39 -3.73 -5.66
C LYS A 33 -2.84 -4.20 -5.59
N VAL A 34 -3.58 -3.79 -4.55
CA VAL A 34 -5.01 -4.10 -4.46
C VAL A 34 -5.81 -3.38 -5.55
N LEU A 35 -5.46 -2.15 -5.92
CA LEU A 35 -6.11 -1.45 -7.04
C LEU A 35 -5.85 -2.15 -8.37
N GLU A 36 -4.59 -2.51 -8.67
CA GLU A 36 -4.21 -3.27 -9.87
C GLU A 36 -4.99 -4.57 -9.98
N ASN A 37 -5.03 -5.36 -8.90
CA ASN A 37 -5.75 -6.64 -8.86
C ASN A 37 -7.28 -6.48 -9.03
N ASN A 38 -7.80 -5.27 -8.87
CA ASN A 38 -9.22 -4.94 -9.06
C ASN A 38 -9.46 -4.09 -10.31
N SER A 39 -8.49 -4.01 -11.23
CA SER A 39 -8.56 -3.20 -12.46
C SER A 39 -8.98 -1.76 -12.20
N GLY A 40 -8.49 -1.18 -11.10
CA GLY A 40 -8.84 0.19 -10.71
C GLY A 40 -10.21 0.38 -10.06
N ASN A 41 -10.99 -0.68 -9.90
CA ASN A 41 -12.32 -0.57 -9.34
C ASN A 41 -12.26 -0.23 -7.84
N LEU A 42 -12.40 1.06 -7.53
CA LEU A 42 -12.32 1.60 -6.17
C LEU A 42 -13.30 0.94 -5.20
N SER A 43 -14.50 0.60 -5.65
CA SER A 43 -15.51 -0.02 -4.79
C SER A 43 -15.14 -1.46 -4.43
N LYS A 44 -14.60 -2.23 -5.39
CA LYS A 44 -14.09 -3.59 -5.13
C LYS A 44 -12.82 -3.55 -4.28
N ALA A 45 -11.87 -2.68 -4.61
CA ALA A 45 -10.65 -2.49 -3.84
C ALA A 45 -10.92 -2.07 -2.39
N ALA A 46 -11.88 -1.16 -2.16
CA ALA A 46 -12.30 -0.75 -0.82
C ALA A 46 -12.87 -1.92 0.01
N LYS A 47 -13.65 -2.81 -0.62
CA LYS A 47 -14.14 -4.04 0.01
C LYS A 47 -12.99 -4.98 0.38
N VAL A 48 -12.02 -5.18 -0.50
CA VAL A 48 -10.84 -6.02 -0.22
C VAL A 48 -10.00 -5.46 0.91
N LEU A 49 -9.77 -4.14 0.92
CA LEU A 49 -9.04 -3.44 1.98
C LEU A 49 -9.83 -3.31 3.28
N LYS A 50 -11.12 -3.69 3.30
CA LYS A 50 -12.04 -3.52 4.43
C LYS A 50 -12.08 -2.08 4.96
N ILE A 51 -12.06 -1.10 4.07
CA ILE A 51 -12.17 0.33 4.40
C ILE A 51 -13.28 0.97 3.58
N HIS A 52 -13.82 2.08 4.09
CA HIS A 52 -14.80 2.85 3.33
C HIS A 52 -14.19 3.41 2.03
N ARG A 53 -14.92 3.36 0.92
CA ARG A 53 -14.45 3.83 -0.41
C ARG A 53 -13.99 5.29 -0.39
N ASN A 54 -14.64 6.16 0.40
CA ASN A 54 -14.22 7.55 0.55
C ASN A 54 -12.86 7.68 1.27
N THR A 55 -12.58 6.81 2.23
CA THR A 55 -11.28 6.75 2.91
C THR A 55 -10.20 6.26 1.94
N LEU A 56 -10.50 5.25 1.13
CA LEU A 56 -9.60 4.80 0.07
C LEU A 56 -9.32 5.92 -0.94
N SER A 57 -10.36 6.61 -1.42
CA SER A 57 -10.23 7.72 -2.37
C SER A 57 -9.35 8.85 -1.84
N ARG A 58 -9.50 9.24 -0.57
CA ARG A 58 -8.61 10.22 0.07
C ARG A 58 -7.17 9.72 0.17
N LYS A 59 -6.96 8.45 0.53
CA LYS A 59 -5.62 7.85 0.59
C LYS A 59 -4.93 7.86 -0.78
N ILE A 60 -5.63 7.50 -1.85
CA ILE A 60 -5.10 7.51 -3.23
C ILE A 60 -4.66 8.92 -3.64
N LYS A 61 -5.48 9.93 -3.37
CA LYS A 61 -5.14 11.34 -3.63
C LYS A 61 -3.88 11.78 -2.87
N ASN A 62 -3.81 11.44 -1.58
CA ASN A 62 -2.66 11.81 -0.74
C ASN A 62 -1.37 11.10 -1.13
N LEU A 63 -1.48 9.85 -1.61
CA LEU A 63 -0.35 9.04 -2.07
C LEU A 63 0.06 9.36 -3.51
N LYS A 64 -0.59 10.32 -4.19
CA LYS A 64 -0.36 10.64 -5.62
C LYS A 64 -0.34 9.39 -6.51
N LEU A 65 -1.12 8.38 -6.14
CA LEU A 65 -1.28 7.16 -6.92
C LEU A 65 -2.07 7.54 -8.17
N ASP A 66 -1.36 7.90 -9.24
CA ASP A 66 -1.96 8.27 -10.53
C ASP A 66 -2.61 7.00 -11.10
N HIS A 67 -3.92 6.89 -10.86
CA HIS A 67 -4.70 5.76 -11.34
C HIS A 67 -5.01 6.01 -12.82
N ARG A 68 -4.08 5.63 -13.70
CA ARG A 68 -4.39 5.52 -15.12
C ARG A 68 -5.06 4.16 -15.37
N PRO A 69 -6.24 4.15 -16.00
CA PRO A 69 -6.88 2.90 -16.44
C PRO A 69 -6.05 2.17 -17.49
#